data_AF-A0A7S4SJK5-F1
#
_entry.id   AF-A0A7S4SJK5-F1
#
_cell.length_a   1.000
_cell.length_b   1.000
_cell.length_c   1.000
_cell.angle_alpha   90.00
_cell.angle_beta   90.00
_cell.angle_gamma   90.00
#
_symmetry.space_group_name_H-M   'P 1'
#
loop_
_entity.id
_entity.type
_entity.pdbx_description
1 polymer ?
#
loop_
_entity_poly.entity_id
_entity_poly.type
_entity_poly.pdbx_seq_one_letter_code
_entity_poly.pdbx_strand_id
1 'polypeptide(L)'
;ALVVALGPGFECKPELGPPTVGLSPSVWVMQGIFYRRDSKSSESHNEGPTRPDAVSKAKILAACSIMDTGMCYVEKTSVYGAVIVMPQVARSLGWPARLTFEVVRSFVLLAMGLTLQLLILMMLNKHENVAGGFSGQMFLCDLGAGCTNDAGGAGSMCTGPGGTEIIPSRTYGFDTWKTRSFVKQSLMAVFPEDKERIENLVDPGEYGVESYWCRWLCVFLFMMSMMREVTNIIDVACLAYYVPTRAETWVRLKEEEEEDDDAIDSEREAGSEP
;
A
#
# COMPACT_ATOMS: atom_id res chain seq x y z
N ALA A 1 4.52 9.34 16.37
CA ALA A 1 3.45 8.66 15.62
C ALA A 1 2.27 9.62 15.49
N LEU A 2 1.12 9.24 14.96
CA LEU A 2 -0.08 9.30 15.79
C LEU A 2 -0.19 7.87 16.30
N VAL A 3 -0.03 7.66 17.61
CA VAL A 3 -0.14 6.32 18.19
C VAL A 3 -1.48 6.28 18.91
N VAL A 4 -2.06 5.11 19.08
CA VAL A 4 -3.34 4.96 19.77
C VAL A 4 -3.19 3.90 20.85
N ALA A 5 -3.64 4.23 22.07
CA ALA A 5 -3.63 3.33 23.21
C ALA A 5 -4.81 2.34 23.11
N LEU A 6 -4.53 1.05 23.13
CA LEU A 6 -5.56 0.02 23.34
C LEU A 6 -5.79 -0.15 24.85
N GLY A 7 -7.03 -0.43 25.26
CA GLY A 7 -7.38 -0.59 26.68
C GLY A 7 -6.63 -1.75 27.35
N PRO A 8 -6.48 -1.74 28.69
CA PRO A 8 -5.79 -2.80 29.43
C PRO A 8 -6.55 -4.12 29.29
N GLY A 9 -5.91 -5.13 28.67
CA GLY A 9 -6.48 -6.46 28.53
C GLY A 9 -5.99 -7.31 27.35
N PHE A 10 -5.22 -6.76 26.41
CA PHE A 10 -4.80 -7.50 25.21
C PHE A 10 -3.33 -7.24 24.84
N GLU A 11 -2.48 -8.22 25.15
CA GLU A 11 -1.10 -8.29 24.63
C GLU A 11 -1.12 -8.80 23.19
N CYS A 12 -0.93 -7.90 22.22
CA CYS A 12 -0.46 -8.31 20.90
C CYS A 12 1.07 -8.43 20.99
N LYS A 13 1.58 -9.64 21.22
CA LYS A 13 3.02 -9.90 21.11
C LYS A 13 3.47 -9.60 19.67
N PRO A 14 4.39 -8.64 19.44
CA PRO A 14 5.04 -8.53 18.15
C PRO A 14 6.08 -9.66 18.09
N GLU A 15 5.79 -10.75 17.37
CA GLU A 15 6.86 -11.64 16.97
C GLU A 15 7.77 -10.91 15.97
N LEU A 16 9.06 -10.92 16.30
CA LEU A 16 10.23 -10.40 15.59
C LEU A 16 10.01 -9.95 14.14
N GLY A 17 10.16 -8.64 13.89
CA GLY A 17 10.43 -8.13 12.55
C GLY A 17 11.85 -8.50 12.08
N PRO A 18 12.07 -8.73 10.77
CA PRO A 18 13.41 -8.97 10.22
C PRO A 18 14.28 -7.70 10.23
N PRO A 19 15.62 -7.82 10.14
CA PRO A 19 16.52 -6.69 10.21
C PRO A 19 16.28 -5.71 9.06
N THR A 20 16.11 -4.44 9.40
CA THR A 20 16.03 -3.33 8.45
C THR A 20 17.37 -3.17 7.73
N VAL A 21 17.41 -3.58 6.46
CA VAL A 21 18.50 -3.23 5.53
C VAL A 21 18.25 -1.80 5.05
N GLY A 22 19.18 -0.90 5.37
CA GLY A 22 19.11 0.51 5.03
C GLY A 22 19.19 0.75 3.52
N LEU A 23 18.07 1.14 2.93
CA LEU A 23 18.02 1.84 1.65
C LEU A 23 17.15 3.08 1.86
N SER A 24 17.80 4.24 1.88
CA SER A 24 17.19 5.56 1.97
C SER A 24 16.39 5.87 0.71
N PRO A 25 15.05 6.03 0.76
CA PRO A 25 14.33 6.76 -0.26
C PRO A 25 14.25 8.22 0.18
N SER A 26 14.62 9.11 -0.74
CA SER A 26 14.39 10.54 -0.70
C SER A 26 12.96 10.85 -0.24
N VAL A 27 12.84 11.17 1.05
CA VAL A 27 11.62 11.68 1.67
C VAL A 27 11.38 13.06 1.06
N TRP A 28 10.41 13.13 0.15
CA TRP A 28 9.74 14.39 -0.12
C TRP A 28 9.03 14.78 1.17
N VAL A 29 9.71 15.62 1.96
CA VAL A 29 9.08 16.38 3.02
C VAL A 29 8.11 17.32 2.31
N MET A 30 6.86 16.89 2.16
CA MET A 30 5.76 17.84 2.01
C MET A 30 5.84 18.69 3.27
N GLN A 31 6.38 19.90 3.13
CA GLN A 31 6.30 20.95 4.12
C GLN A 31 4.84 21.04 4.52
N GLY A 32 4.52 20.43 5.67
CA GLY A 32 3.34 20.79 6.40
C GLY A 32 3.40 22.29 6.53
N ILE A 33 2.36 22.95 6.02
CA ILE A 33 2.12 24.36 6.22
C ILE A 33 1.99 24.52 7.74
N PHE A 34 3.14 24.68 8.39
CA PHE A 34 3.26 25.22 9.71
C PHE A 34 2.85 26.67 9.53
N TYR A 35 1.58 26.94 9.82
CA TYR A 35 1.13 28.29 10.08
C TYR A 35 1.83 28.74 11.36
N ARG A 36 3.07 29.23 11.22
CA ARG A 36 3.77 29.98 12.27
C ARG A 36 3.00 31.28 12.39
N ARG A 37 2.00 31.29 13.27
CA ARG A 37 1.31 32.51 13.65
C ARG A 37 2.27 33.26 14.57
N ASP A 38 3.05 34.17 13.99
CA ASP A 38 3.76 35.18 14.77
C ASP A 38 2.70 36.07 15.44
N SER A 39 2.30 35.71 16.65
CA SER A 39 1.50 36.55 17.53
C SER A 39 2.40 37.62 18.13
N LYS A 40 2.75 38.64 17.35
CA LYS A 40 3.12 39.94 17.93
C LYS A 40 1.85 40.60 18.45
N SER A 41 1.57 40.29 19.72
CA SER A 41 0.64 41.03 20.56
C SER A 41 1.30 42.34 21.00
N SER A 42 0.75 43.45 20.52
CA SER A 42 0.83 44.73 21.21
C SER A 42 -0.45 45.49 20.92
N GLU A 43 -1.55 45.09 21.54
CA GLU A 43 -2.62 46.03 21.85
C GLU A 43 -3.50 45.47 22.97
N SER A 44 -3.42 46.18 24.10
CA SER A 44 -4.16 45.95 25.33
C SER A 44 -5.64 46.19 25.09
N HIS A 45 -6.42 45.12 24.91
CA HIS A 45 -7.85 45.17 25.12
C HIS A 45 -8.25 44.11 26.15
N ASN A 46 -8.88 44.63 27.19
CA ASN A 46 -9.40 43.95 28.36
C ASN A 46 -10.57 43.04 27.94
N GLU A 47 -10.27 41.81 27.51
CA GLU A 47 -11.25 40.73 27.37
C GLU A 47 -11.07 39.76 28.54
N GLY A 48 -12.19 39.35 29.15
CA GLY A 48 -12.23 38.41 30.26
C GLY A 48 -11.60 37.05 29.93
N PRO A 49 -11.56 36.12 30.91
CA PRO A 49 -10.80 34.88 30.83
C PRO A 49 -11.37 33.93 29.77
N THR A 50 -11.03 34.18 28.51
CA THR A 50 -11.21 33.22 27.43
C THR A 50 -10.05 32.25 27.54
N ARG A 51 -10.33 30.99 27.91
CA ARG A 51 -9.36 29.87 27.95
C ARG A 51 -8.87 29.56 26.52
N PRO A 52 -7.68 29.97 26.06
CA PRO A 52 -7.21 29.68 24.71
C PRO A 52 -6.22 28.50 24.69
N ASP A 53 -5.77 27.99 25.83
CA ASP A 53 -4.55 27.17 25.90
C ASP A 53 -4.81 25.67 26.05
N ALA A 54 -6.03 25.27 26.43
CA ALA A 54 -6.40 23.85 26.57
C ALA A 54 -6.40 23.11 25.21
N VAL A 55 -6.75 23.80 24.12
CA VAL A 55 -6.83 23.19 22.78
C VAL A 55 -5.44 23.04 22.14
N SER A 56 -4.49 23.90 22.53
CA SER A 56 -3.10 23.85 22.05
C SER A 56 -2.28 22.81 22.81
N LYS A 57 -2.49 22.65 24.13
CA LYS A 57 -1.87 21.60 24.94
C LYS A 57 -2.39 20.19 24.60
N ALA A 58 -3.69 20.04 24.32
CA ALA A 58 -4.28 18.75 23.92
C ALA A 58 -3.71 18.17 22.61
N LYS A 59 -3.23 19.03 21.69
CA LYS A 59 -2.64 18.60 20.41
C LYS A 59 -1.24 18.01 20.53
N ILE A 60 -0.49 18.33 21.58
CA ILE A 60 0.90 17.89 21.76
C ILE A 60 0.96 16.72 22.76
N LEU A 61 0.14 16.72 23.81
CA LEU A 61 0.12 15.66 24.83
C LEU A 61 -0.54 14.35 24.38
N ALA A 62 -1.59 14.41 23.54
CA ALA A 62 -2.21 13.21 22.98
C ALA A 62 -1.26 12.42 22.04
N ALA A 63 -0.15 13.03 21.62
CA ALA A 63 0.86 12.36 20.80
C ALA A 63 1.96 11.65 21.62
N CYS A 64 2.06 11.88 22.94
CA CYS A 64 3.21 11.47 23.75
C CYS A 64 2.94 10.42 24.85
N SER A 65 1.72 10.25 25.38
CA SER A 65 1.50 9.38 26.57
C SER A 65 1.07 7.93 26.29
N ILE A 66 1.31 7.40 25.09
CA ILE A 66 0.75 6.11 24.63
C ILE A 66 1.70 4.92 24.89
N MET A 67 2.76 5.12 25.65
CA MET A 67 3.85 4.13 25.76
C MET A 67 3.55 2.86 26.57
N ASP A 68 2.45 2.78 27.35
CA ASP A 68 2.26 1.66 28.29
C ASP A 68 1.13 0.67 27.96
N THR A 69 0.32 0.90 26.92
CA THR A 69 -0.69 -0.08 26.50
C THR A 69 -0.70 -0.31 24.99
N GLY A 70 -0.17 -1.46 24.55
CA GLY A 70 -0.32 -2.03 23.20
C GLY A 70 -0.37 -1.00 22.07
N MET A 71 0.77 -0.44 21.68
CA MET A 71 0.83 0.63 20.68
C MET A 71 0.46 0.10 19.29
N CYS A 72 -0.66 0.58 18.73
CA CYS A 72 -0.96 0.38 17.31
C CYS A 72 -0.31 1.50 16.49
N TYR A 73 0.61 1.13 15.59
CA TYR A 73 1.31 2.08 14.74
C TYR A 73 0.42 2.46 13.56
N VAL A 74 -0.03 3.71 13.54
CA VAL A 74 -0.78 4.23 12.39
C VAL A 74 0.16 5.04 11.51
N GLU A 75 0.30 4.61 10.26
CA GLU A 75 1.11 5.30 9.27
C GLU A 75 0.53 6.70 8.98
N LYS A 76 1.32 7.75 9.26
CA LYS A 76 0.89 9.15 9.11
C LYS A 76 0.63 9.55 7.65
N THR A 77 1.29 8.88 6.73
CA THR A 77 1.21 9.13 5.29
C THR A 77 0.05 8.39 4.62
N SER A 78 -0.59 7.45 5.34
CA SER A 78 -1.70 6.69 4.82
C SER A 78 -3.04 7.41 5.00
N VAL A 79 -3.71 7.68 3.89
CA VAL A 79 -5.08 8.22 3.88
C VAL A 79 -6.05 7.25 4.56
N TYR A 80 -5.83 5.94 4.41
CA TYR A 80 -6.67 4.90 5.00
C TYR A 80 -6.63 4.92 6.54
N GLY A 81 -5.42 5.03 7.12
CA GLY A 81 -5.25 5.16 8.57
C GLY A 81 -5.90 6.43 9.11
N ALA A 82 -5.73 7.56 8.43
CA ALA A 82 -6.33 8.84 8.83
C ALA A 82 -7.87 8.78 8.86
N VAL A 83 -8.51 8.13 7.88
CA VAL A 83 -9.97 7.98 7.83
C VAL A 83 -10.51 7.13 8.97
N ILE A 84 -9.75 6.14 9.44
CA ILE A 84 -10.17 5.30 10.57
C ILE A 84 -9.98 6.05 11.90
N VAL A 85 -8.85 6.73 12.09
CA VAL A 85 -8.49 7.33 13.37
C VAL A 85 -9.15 8.69 13.62
N MET A 86 -9.19 9.58 12.62
CA MET A 86 -9.68 10.96 12.81
C MET A 86 -11.12 11.02 13.33
N PRO A 87 -12.09 10.22 12.85
CA PRO A 87 -13.44 10.21 13.39
C PRO A 87 -13.49 9.78 14.86
N GLN A 88 -12.63 8.85 15.27
CA GLN A 88 -12.57 8.35 16.65
C GLN A 88 -12.00 9.40 17.61
N VAL A 89 -10.97 10.12 17.15
CA VAL A 89 -10.44 11.29 17.87
C VAL A 89 -11.51 12.39 17.95
N ALA A 90 -12.25 12.63 16.87
CA ALA A 90 -13.32 13.63 16.84
C ALA A 90 -14.44 13.31 17.81
N ARG A 91 -14.86 12.04 17.83
CA ARG A 91 -15.85 11.56 18.78
C ARG A 91 -15.39 11.75 20.22
N SER A 92 -14.14 11.40 20.52
CA SER A 92 -13.58 11.52 21.87
C SER A 92 -13.51 12.98 22.36
N LEU A 93 -13.39 13.94 21.44
CA LEU A 93 -13.31 15.38 21.73
C LEU A 93 -14.65 16.13 21.55
N GLY A 94 -15.75 15.42 21.29
CA GLY A 94 -17.07 16.05 21.12
C GLY A 94 -17.24 16.83 19.81
N TRP A 95 -16.56 16.41 18.73
CA TRP A 95 -16.68 16.97 17.37
C TRP A 95 -16.41 18.47 17.24
N PRO A 96 -15.22 18.97 17.64
CA PRO A 96 -14.88 20.36 17.39
C PRO A 96 -14.83 20.63 15.89
N ALA A 97 -15.43 21.73 15.43
CA ALA A 97 -15.64 22.04 14.00
C ALA A 97 -14.36 21.92 13.15
N ARG A 98 -13.20 22.31 13.70
CA ARG A 98 -11.90 22.18 13.02
C ARG A 98 -11.52 20.73 12.72
N LEU A 99 -11.78 19.82 13.65
CA LEU A 99 -11.44 18.41 13.48
C LEU A 99 -12.47 17.70 12.60
N THR A 100 -13.74 18.09 12.68
CA THR A 100 -14.77 17.64 11.74
C THR A 100 -14.40 17.97 10.29
N PHE A 101 -13.83 19.15 10.04
CA PHE A 101 -13.32 19.51 8.71
C PHE A 101 -12.19 18.58 8.24
N GLU A 102 -11.22 18.25 9.10
CA GLU A 102 -10.13 17.31 8.76
C GLU A 102 -10.64 15.89 8.50
N VAL A 103 -11.65 15.44 9.26
CA VAL A 103 -12.34 14.17 9.01
C VAL A 103 -12.96 14.17 7.61
N VAL A 104 -13.75 15.18 7.28
CA VAL A 104 -14.40 15.29 5.95
C VAL A 104 -13.36 15.31 4.84
N ARG A 105 -12.27 16.08 5.00
CA ARG A 105 -11.17 16.13 4.03
C ARG A 105 -10.56 14.74 3.80
N SER A 106 -10.35 13.96 4.87
CA SER A 106 -9.79 12.62 4.78
C SER A 106 -10.72 11.67 4.01
N PHE A 107 -12.04 11.76 4.25
CA PHE A 107 -13.03 10.99 3.48
C PHE A 107 -13.06 11.34 1.99
N VAL A 108 -12.93 12.63 1.64
CA VAL A 108 -12.87 13.07 0.23
C VAL A 108 -11.62 12.50 -0.46
N LEU A 109 -10.47 12.52 0.22
CA LEU A 109 -9.23 11.93 -0.31
C LEU A 109 -9.35 10.41 -0.50
N LEU A 110 -10.00 9.71 0.44
CA LEU A 110 -10.29 8.28 0.31
C LEU A 110 -11.20 8.00 -0.89
N ALA A 111 -12.28 8.76 -1.06
CA ALA A 111 -13.19 8.60 -2.20
C ALA A 111 -12.47 8.81 -3.54
N MET A 112 -11.59 9.81 -3.62
CA MET A 112 -10.74 10.04 -4.80
C MET A 112 -9.77 8.88 -5.05
N GLY A 113 -9.12 8.37 -4.00
CA GLY A 113 -8.22 7.21 -4.08
C GLY A 113 -8.94 5.95 -4.57
N LEU A 114 -10.11 5.64 -4.00
CA LEU A 114 -10.94 4.51 -4.44
C LEU A 114 -11.38 4.66 -5.89
N THR A 115 -11.75 5.87 -6.32
CA THR A 115 -12.11 6.13 -7.72
C THR A 115 -10.94 5.85 -8.65
N LEU A 116 -9.73 6.32 -8.32
CA LEU A 116 -8.53 6.05 -9.10
C LEU A 116 -8.22 4.56 -9.16
N GLN A 117 -8.31 3.84 -8.03
CA GLN A 117 -8.09 2.40 -7.97
C GLN A 117 -9.11 1.63 -8.84
N LEU A 118 -10.39 2.01 -8.80
CA LEU A 118 -11.42 1.43 -9.66
C LEU A 118 -11.17 1.70 -11.14
N LEU A 119 -10.71 2.91 -11.50
CA LEU A 119 -10.34 3.23 -12.89
C LEU A 119 -9.16 2.39 -13.37
N ILE A 120 -8.13 2.21 -12.55
CA ILE A 120 -6.99 1.33 -12.87
C ILE A 120 -7.47 -0.12 -13.04
N LEU A 121 -8.30 -0.62 -12.13
CA LEU A 121 -8.82 -1.98 -12.19
C LEU A 121 -9.71 -2.21 -13.43
N MET A 122 -10.49 -1.19 -13.82
CA MET A 122 -11.25 -1.21 -15.06
C MET A 122 -10.33 -1.24 -16.29
N MET A 123 -9.23 -0.47 -16.30
CA MET A 123 -8.24 -0.51 -17.38
C MET A 123 -7.52 -1.85 -17.45
N LEU A 124 -7.23 -2.48 -16.30
CA LEU A 124 -6.62 -3.81 -16.23
C LEU A 124 -7.57 -4.87 -16.83
N ASN A 125 -8.85 -4.85 -16.45
CA ASN A 125 -9.87 -5.74 -17.00
C ASN A 125 -10.04 -5.53 -18.51
N LYS A 126 -10.03 -4.28 -18.99
CA LYS A 126 -10.06 -3.99 -20.42
C LYS A 126 -8.82 -4.54 -21.13
N HIS A 127 -7.64 -4.38 -20.53
CA HIS A 127 -6.40 -4.91 -21.08
C HIS A 127 -6.43 -6.44 -21.13
N GLU A 128 -6.93 -7.12 -20.10
CA GLU A 128 -7.06 -8.58 -20.09
C GLU A 128 -8.01 -9.09 -21.18
N ASN A 129 -9.17 -8.44 -21.34
CA ASN A 129 -10.14 -8.79 -22.39
C ASN A 129 -9.60 -8.55 -23.80
N VAL A 130 -8.85 -7.46 -24.01
CA VAL A 130 -8.22 -7.17 -25.30
C VAL A 130 -7.02 -8.08 -25.54
N ALA A 131 -6.21 -8.34 -24.51
CA ALA A 131 -5.08 -9.23 -24.58
C ALA A 131 -5.55 -10.65 -24.94
N GLY A 132 -6.61 -11.18 -24.32
CA GLY A 132 -7.13 -12.51 -24.66
C GLY A 132 -7.44 -12.71 -26.16
N GLY A 133 -7.79 -11.63 -26.89
CA GLY A 133 -8.02 -11.68 -28.34
C GLY A 133 -6.76 -11.50 -29.22
N PHE A 134 -5.73 -10.80 -28.74
CA PHE A 134 -4.54 -10.45 -29.53
C PHE A 134 -3.24 -11.09 -29.04
N SER A 135 -3.10 -11.32 -27.73
CA SER A 135 -2.13 -12.25 -27.18
C SER A 135 -2.75 -13.63 -27.28
N GLY A 136 -2.24 -14.48 -28.17
CA GLY A 136 -2.58 -15.91 -28.16
C GLY A 136 -2.48 -16.45 -26.72
N GLN A 137 -3.28 -17.45 -26.37
CA GLN A 137 -3.26 -18.03 -25.03
C GLN A 137 -1.82 -18.27 -24.60
N MET A 138 -1.36 -17.57 -23.55
CA MET A 138 -0.13 -17.94 -22.86
C MET A 138 -0.42 -19.28 -22.20
N PHE A 139 -0.26 -20.36 -22.95
CA PHE A 139 -0.19 -21.69 -22.38
C PHE A 139 1.03 -21.68 -21.45
N LEU A 140 0.77 -21.43 -20.16
CA LEU A 140 1.72 -21.57 -19.06
C LEU A 140 2.17 -23.02 -18.86
N CYS A 141 1.77 -23.94 -19.74
CA CYS A 141 2.40 -25.24 -19.89
C CYS A 141 3.91 -25.05 -19.98
N ASP A 142 4.62 -25.83 -19.16
CA ASP A 142 6.06 -25.81 -18.95
C ASP A 142 6.78 -25.81 -20.30
N LEU A 143 7.10 -24.62 -20.82
CA LEU A 143 7.54 -24.39 -22.19
C LEU A 143 8.74 -25.30 -22.46
N GLY A 144 8.53 -26.43 -23.13
CA GLY A 144 9.62 -27.32 -23.52
C GLY A 144 10.47 -27.95 -22.41
N ALA A 145 10.19 -27.73 -21.10
CA ALA A 145 11.04 -28.24 -20.03
C ALA A 145 11.12 -29.77 -20.04
N GLY A 146 10.03 -30.44 -20.44
CA GLY A 146 9.98 -31.89 -20.66
C GLY A 146 10.34 -32.35 -22.09
N CYS A 147 10.58 -31.42 -23.03
CA CYS A 147 10.80 -31.75 -24.45
C CYS A 147 12.28 -31.90 -24.83
N THR A 148 13.20 -31.67 -23.88
CA THR A 148 14.62 -31.49 -24.24
C THR A 148 15.46 -32.74 -24.28
N ASN A 149 15.15 -33.84 -23.58
CA ASN A 149 16.10 -34.98 -23.60
C ASN A 149 15.39 -36.33 -23.44
N ASP A 150 15.51 -37.15 -24.49
CA ASP A 150 15.73 -38.59 -24.38
C ASP A 150 14.74 -39.43 -23.56
N ALA A 151 13.64 -39.82 -24.18
CA ALA A 151 13.22 -41.21 -24.13
C ALA A 151 12.57 -41.57 -25.46
N GLY A 152 13.16 -42.50 -26.20
CA GLY A 152 12.70 -42.99 -27.51
C GLY A 152 11.34 -43.71 -27.50
N GLY A 153 10.35 -43.19 -26.79
CA GLY A 153 8.94 -43.56 -26.88
C GLY A 153 8.19 -42.44 -27.58
N ALA A 154 7.77 -42.70 -28.81
CA ALA A 154 6.94 -41.82 -29.61
C ALA A 154 5.74 -41.26 -28.82
N GLY A 155 5.49 -39.96 -28.94
CA GLY A 155 4.12 -39.47 -28.95
C GLY A 155 3.61 -38.64 -27.78
N SER A 156 4.44 -37.88 -27.08
CA SER A 156 3.92 -36.77 -26.25
C SER A 156 4.11 -35.45 -27.00
N MET A 157 3.12 -35.10 -27.82
CA MET A 157 3.00 -33.86 -28.60
C MET A 157 3.48 -32.62 -27.83
N CYS A 158 4.72 -32.20 -28.04
CA CYS A 158 5.22 -30.89 -27.63
C CYS A 158 4.75 -29.84 -28.65
N THR A 159 3.44 -29.64 -28.70
CA THR A 159 2.80 -28.62 -29.53
C THR A 159 2.85 -27.29 -28.80
N GLY A 160 3.49 -26.29 -29.40
CA GLY A 160 3.53 -24.94 -28.86
C GLY A 160 2.19 -24.22 -29.01
N PRO A 161 2.06 -23.01 -28.45
CA PRO A 161 0.84 -22.20 -28.57
C PRO A 161 0.51 -21.84 -30.02
N GLY A 162 1.47 -21.91 -30.95
CA GLY A 162 1.24 -21.78 -32.39
C GLY A 162 0.60 -23.00 -33.05
N GLY A 163 0.35 -24.08 -32.29
CA GLY A 163 -0.21 -25.32 -32.83
C GLY A 163 0.81 -26.17 -33.59
N THR A 164 2.10 -25.80 -33.56
CA THR A 164 3.16 -26.53 -34.25
C THR A 164 4.16 -27.16 -33.26
N GLU A 165 4.89 -28.18 -33.72
CA GLU A 165 5.87 -28.88 -32.90
C GLU A 165 7.06 -27.98 -32.56
N ILE A 166 7.42 -27.95 -31.27
CA ILE A 166 8.56 -27.18 -30.76
C ILE A 166 9.86 -27.87 -31.19
N ILE A 167 10.46 -27.40 -32.29
CA ILE A 167 11.77 -27.85 -32.79
C ILE A 167 12.76 -26.70 -32.62
N PRO A 168 14.00 -26.93 -32.13
CA PRO A 168 14.99 -25.86 -31.92
C PRO A 168 15.30 -25.00 -33.15
N SER A 169 15.15 -25.54 -34.37
CA SER A 169 15.31 -24.80 -35.63
C SER A 169 14.12 -23.88 -35.97
N ARG A 170 12.96 -24.10 -35.33
CA ARG A 170 11.71 -23.37 -35.54
C ARG A 170 11.34 -22.46 -34.36
N THR A 171 12.17 -22.40 -33.31
CA THR A 171 11.99 -21.48 -32.17
C THR A 171 12.59 -20.12 -32.47
N TYR A 172 11.78 -19.06 -32.38
CA TYR A 172 12.20 -17.68 -32.63
C TYR A 172 11.94 -16.78 -31.41
N GLY A 173 12.68 -15.67 -31.32
CA GLY A 173 12.40 -14.63 -30.32
C GLY A 173 11.02 -13.98 -30.55
N PHE A 174 10.45 -13.40 -29.49
CA PHE A 174 9.08 -12.87 -29.48
C PHE A 174 8.80 -11.94 -30.66
N ASP A 175 9.67 -10.98 -30.92
CA ASP A 175 9.48 -9.99 -31.98
C ASP A 175 9.42 -10.64 -33.37
N THR A 176 10.28 -11.63 -33.62
CA THR A 176 10.30 -12.35 -34.90
C THR A 176 9.04 -13.21 -35.07
N TRP A 177 8.67 -13.96 -34.03
CA TRP A 177 7.47 -14.80 -34.03
C TRP A 177 6.19 -13.95 -34.18
N LYS A 178 6.09 -12.82 -33.48
CA LYS A 178 4.97 -11.88 -33.55
C LYS A 178 4.80 -11.32 -34.96
N THR A 179 5.88 -10.82 -35.58
CA THR A 179 5.81 -10.28 -36.94
C THR A 179 5.40 -11.36 -37.94
N ARG A 180 5.93 -12.58 -37.83
CA ARG A 180 5.56 -13.69 -38.72
C ARG A 180 4.11 -14.13 -38.56
N SER A 181 3.64 -14.25 -37.32
CA SER A 181 2.25 -14.58 -37.01
C SER A 181 1.28 -13.51 -37.53
N PHE A 182 1.62 -12.23 -37.34
CA PHE A 182 0.85 -11.12 -37.86
C PHE A 182 0.76 -11.13 -39.39
N VAL A 183 1.88 -11.37 -40.08
CA VAL A 183 1.91 -11.48 -41.55
C VAL A 183 1.05 -12.66 -42.04
N LYS A 184 1.16 -13.83 -41.40
CA LYS A 184 0.33 -15.00 -41.73
C LYS A 184 -1.16 -14.68 -41.58
N GLN A 185 -1.57 -14.13 -40.44
CA GLN A 185 -2.95 -13.76 -40.18
C GLN A 185 -3.47 -12.69 -41.15
N SER A 186 -2.64 -11.71 -41.50
CA SER A 186 -2.98 -10.68 -42.48
C SER A 186 -3.19 -11.28 -43.87
N LEU A 187 -2.32 -12.19 -44.32
CA LEU A 187 -2.48 -12.88 -45.60
C LEU A 187 -3.76 -13.72 -45.64
N MET A 188 -4.07 -14.45 -44.56
CA MET A 188 -5.31 -15.23 -44.45
C MET A 188 -6.57 -14.36 -44.41
N ALA A 189 -6.47 -13.13 -43.90
CA ALA A 189 -7.56 -12.17 -43.90
C ALA A 189 -7.78 -11.54 -45.28
N VAL A 190 -6.70 -11.29 -46.03
CA VAL A 190 -6.74 -10.68 -47.37
C VAL A 190 -7.14 -11.69 -48.45
N PHE A 191 -6.71 -12.95 -48.35
CA PHE A 191 -6.95 -14.01 -49.34
C PHE A 191 -7.68 -15.21 -48.71
N PRO A 192 -9.00 -15.08 -48.45
CA PRO A 192 -9.75 -16.12 -47.74
C PRO A 192 -9.87 -17.44 -48.52
N GLU A 193 -9.82 -17.40 -49.86
CA GLU A 193 -9.82 -18.58 -50.75
C GLU A 193 -8.54 -19.40 -50.68
N ASP A 194 -7.42 -18.77 -50.30
CA ASP A 194 -6.09 -19.39 -50.26
C ASP A 194 -5.67 -19.81 -48.84
N LYS A 195 -6.60 -19.83 -47.87
CA LYS A 195 -6.28 -20.09 -46.45
C LYS A 195 -5.50 -21.37 -46.23
N GLU A 196 -5.94 -22.50 -46.79
CA GLU A 196 -5.24 -23.79 -46.64
C GLU A 196 -3.83 -23.75 -47.23
N ARG A 197 -3.66 -23.06 -48.36
CA ARG A 197 -2.35 -22.89 -49.01
C ARG A 197 -1.42 -22.04 -48.17
N ILE A 198 -1.92 -20.93 -47.61
CA ILE A 198 -1.17 -20.02 -46.74
C ILE A 198 -0.83 -20.70 -45.42
N GLU A 199 -1.75 -21.47 -44.83
CA GLU A 199 -1.50 -22.20 -43.59
C GLU A 199 -0.37 -23.21 -43.72
N ASN A 200 -0.28 -23.89 -44.86
CA ASN A 200 0.74 -24.89 -45.16
C ASN A 200 2.09 -24.29 -45.59
N LEU A 201 2.09 -23.16 -46.33
CA LEU A 201 3.32 -22.55 -46.85
C LEU A 201 3.96 -21.55 -45.89
N VAL A 202 3.15 -20.85 -45.08
CA VAL A 202 3.61 -19.83 -44.15
C VAL A 202 3.64 -20.42 -42.75
N ASP A 203 4.82 -20.90 -42.37
CA ASP A 203 5.09 -21.35 -41.02
C ASP A 203 5.63 -20.18 -40.17
N PRO A 204 4.88 -19.70 -39.16
CA PRO A 204 5.38 -18.66 -38.28
C PRO A 204 6.47 -19.16 -37.32
N GLY A 205 6.63 -20.49 -37.18
CA GLY A 205 7.43 -21.12 -36.15
C GLY A 205 6.78 -21.03 -34.77
N GLU A 206 7.53 -21.42 -33.74
CA GLU A 206 7.10 -21.34 -32.35
C GLU A 206 7.83 -20.23 -31.59
N TYR A 207 7.14 -19.65 -30.61
CA TYR A 207 7.76 -18.72 -29.68
C TYR A 207 8.75 -19.46 -28.78
N GLY A 208 9.97 -18.92 -28.69
CA GLY A 208 11.06 -19.50 -27.92
C GLY A 208 10.68 -19.76 -26.46
N VAL A 209 11.09 -20.93 -25.98
CA VAL A 209 10.99 -21.35 -24.59
C VAL A 209 11.72 -20.35 -23.70
N GLU A 210 10.99 -19.63 -22.85
CA GLU A 210 11.61 -18.81 -21.80
C GLU A 210 12.23 -19.70 -20.72
N SER A 211 13.37 -19.27 -20.17
CA SER A 211 13.99 -19.97 -19.05
C SER A 211 13.05 -20.02 -17.85
N TYR A 212 12.80 -21.23 -17.35
CA TYR A 212 12.03 -21.49 -16.12
C TYR A 212 12.49 -20.62 -14.94
N TRP A 213 13.81 -20.47 -14.79
CA TRP A 213 14.41 -19.66 -13.73
C TRP A 213 14.14 -18.16 -13.88
N CYS A 214 14.08 -17.67 -15.12
CA CYS A 214 13.74 -16.26 -15.37
C CYS A 214 12.32 -15.95 -14.90
N ARG A 215 11.36 -16.85 -15.16
CA ARG A 215 9.97 -16.70 -14.71
C ARG A 215 9.86 -16.70 -13.19
N TRP A 216 10.50 -17.67 -12.53
CA TRP A 216 10.53 -17.73 -11.07
C TRP A 216 11.14 -16.48 -10.46
N LEU A 217 12.23 -15.98 -11.05
CA LEU A 217 12.85 -14.74 -10.60
C LEU A 217 11.90 -13.54 -10.78
N CYS A 218 11.24 -13.40 -11.93
CA CYS A 218 10.27 -12.34 -12.18
C CYS A 218 9.08 -12.39 -11.21
N VAL A 219 8.49 -13.56 -10.99
CA VAL A 219 7.40 -13.77 -10.02
C VAL A 219 7.88 -13.45 -8.60
N PHE A 220 9.08 -13.89 -8.23
CA PHE A 220 9.65 -13.62 -6.92
C PHE A 220 9.87 -12.12 -6.69
N LEU A 221 10.47 -11.41 -7.65
CA LEU A 221 10.68 -9.96 -7.56
C LEU A 221 9.35 -9.20 -7.48
N PHE A 222 8.34 -9.63 -8.25
CA PHE A 222 7.01 -9.07 -8.17
C PHE A 222 6.37 -9.29 -6.78
N MET A 223 6.43 -10.52 -6.26
CA MET A 223 5.93 -10.84 -4.92
C MET A 223 6.64 -10.04 -3.83
N MET A 224 7.97 -9.90 -3.90
CA MET A 224 8.75 -9.07 -2.98
C MET A 224 8.33 -7.60 -3.03
N SER A 225 8.05 -7.07 -4.22
CA SER A 225 7.52 -5.70 -4.36
C SER A 225 6.12 -5.56 -3.74
N MET A 226 5.30 -6.61 -3.79
CA MET A 226 3.93 -6.61 -3.24
C MET A 226 3.88 -6.81 -1.72
N MET A 227 4.91 -7.42 -1.11
CA MET A 227 4.91 -7.71 0.33
C MET A 227 4.69 -6.48 1.20
N ARG A 228 5.26 -5.32 0.81
CA ARG A 228 5.08 -4.06 1.55
C ARG A 228 3.61 -3.62 1.58
N GLU A 229 2.88 -3.81 0.49
CA GLU A 229 1.45 -3.49 0.43
C GLU A 229 0.64 -4.48 1.26
N VAL A 230 1.01 -5.76 1.27
CA VAL A 230 0.35 -6.78 2.09
C VAL A 230 0.51 -6.46 3.59
N THR A 231 1.71 -6.08 4.03
CA THR A 231 1.92 -5.68 5.43
C THR A 231 1.09 -4.46 5.80
N ASN A 232 1.02 -3.45 4.91
CA ASN A 232 0.18 -2.27 5.12
C ASN A 232 -1.32 -2.63 5.23
N ILE A 233 -1.79 -3.58 4.41
CA ILE A 233 -3.18 -4.06 4.47
C ILE A 233 -3.44 -4.80 5.78
N ILE A 234 -2.52 -5.63 6.24
CA ILE A 234 -2.63 -6.34 7.52
C ILE A 234 -2.67 -5.34 8.67
N ASP A 235 -1.80 -4.33 8.68
CA ASP A 235 -1.78 -3.30 9.73
C ASP A 235 -3.09 -2.51 9.78
N VAL A 236 -3.64 -2.12 8.61
CA VAL A 236 -4.94 -1.45 8.52
C VAL A 236 -6.08 -2.38 8.93
N ALA A 237 -6.02 -3.67 8.60
CA ALA A 237 -7.03 -4.66 8.99
C ALA A 237 -7.00 -4.91 10.51
N CYS A 238 -5.82 -5.03 11.11
CA CYS A 238 -5.64 -5.10 12.56
C CYS A 238 -6.16 -3.83 13.22
N LEU A 239 -5.81 -2.64 12.72
CA LEU A 239 -6.34 -1.38 13.22
C LEU A 239 -7.87 -1.37 13.17
N ALA A 240 -8.48 -1.75 12.04
CA ALA A 240 -9.92 -1.81 11.89
C ALA A 240 -10.59 -2.80 12.85
N TYR A 241 -9.94 -3.93 13.15
CA TYR A 241 -10.41 -4.91 14.13
C TYR A 241 -10.38 -4.37 15.56
N TYR A 242 -9.32 -3.66 15.94
CA TYR A 242 -9.14 -3.11 17.29
C TYR A 242 -9.89 -1.80 17.53
N VAL A 243 -10.37 -1.13 16.49
CA VAL A 243 -11.14 0.11 16.62
C VAL A 243 -12.51 -0.20 17.24
N PRO A 244 -12.83 0.39 18.42
CA PRO A 244 -14.13 0.19 19.04
C PRO A 244 -15.23 0.75 18.13
N THR A 245 -16.26 -0.06 17.91
CA THR A 245 -17.44 0.30 17.11
C THR A 245 -18.45 1.12 17.92
N ARG A 246 -18.36 1.07 19.25
CA ARG A 246 -19.26 1.78 20.19
C ARG A 246 -18.78 3.21 20.44
N ALA A 247 -19.64 4.02 21.04
CA ALA A 247 -19.38 5.44 21.36
C ALA A 247 -18.36 5.65 22.50
N GLU A 248 -17.48 4.69 22.74
CA GLU A 248 -16.47 4.74 23.80
C GLU A 248 -15.37 5.74 23.43
N THR A 249 -14.86 6.47 24.42
CA THR A 249 -13.77 7.43 24.23
C THR A 249 -12.46 6.68 24.04
N TRP A 250 -11.78 6.96 22.92
CA TRP A 250 -10.55 6.27 22.53
C TRP A 250 -9.30 6.97 23.09
N VAL A 251 -9.41 8.28 23.33
CA VAL A 251 -8.35 9.10 23.89
C VAL A 251 -8.68 9.37 25.35
N ARG A 252 -7.84 8.89 26.26
CA ARG A 252 -7.82 9.35 27.64
C ARG A 252 -6.85 10.52 27.71
N LEU A 253 -7.36 11.69 28.08
CA LEU A 253 -6.49 12.80 28.41
C LEU A 253 -5.82 12.44 29.74
N LYS A 254 -4.49 12.34 29.75
CA LYS A 254 -3.76 12.29 31.01
C LYS A 254 -4.02 13.63 31.68
N GLU A 255 -4.76 13.63 32.78
CA GLU A 255 -4.81 14.80 33.64
C GLU A 255 -3.36 15.07 34.03
N GLU A 256 -2.86 16.28 33.72
CA GLU A 256 -1.57 16.73 34.24
C GLU A 256 -1.76 16.69 35.76
N GLU A 257 -1.26 15.66 36.43
CA GLU A 257 -1.00 15.73 37.85
C GLU A 257 -0.07 16.94 37.98
N GLU A 258 -0.61 18.06 38.46
CA GLU A 258 0.19 19.16 38.97
C GLU A 258 1.04 18.52 40.07
N GLU A 259 2.26 18.11 39.72
CA GLU A 259 3.30 17.86 40.70
C GLU A 259 3.40 19.17 41.48
N ASP A 260 2.90 19.15 42.71
CA ASP A 260 3.02 20.21 43.69
C ASP A 260 4.53 20.46 43.95
N ASP A 261 5.19 21.18 43.03
CA ASP A 261 6.57 21.68 43.15
C ASP A 261 6.71 22.66 44.34
N ASP A 262 5.60 23.01 45.00
CA ASP A 262 5.55 23.81 46.23
C ASP A 262 6.28 23.15 47.42
N ALA A 263 6.67 21.87 47.33
CA ALA A 263 7.46 21.23 48.38
C ALA A 263 8.93 21.67 48.41
N ILE A 264 9.51 22.17 47.30
CA ILE A 264 10.96 22.44 47.22
C ILE A 264 11.36 23.79 47.83
N ASP A 265 10.46 24.77 47.89
CA ASP A 265 10.78 26.07 48.52
C ASP A 265 10.60 26.07 50.06
N SER A 266 9.92 25.08 50.62
CA SER A 266 9.70 24.99 52.08
C SER A 266 10.95 24.53 52.87
N GLU A 267 11.89 23.80 52.26
CA GLU A 267 13.14 23.40 52.92
C GLU A 267 14.24 24.48 52.86
N ARG A 268 14.10 25.49 51.98
CA ARG A 268 15.12 26.52 51.81
C ARG A 268 15.06 27.65 52.83
N GLU A 269 13.91 27.84 53.50
CA GLU A 269 13.77 28.86 54.55
C GLU A 269 14.12 28.38 55.97
N ALA A 270 14.22 27.06 56.21
CA ALA A 270 14.55 26.52 57.54
C ALA A 270 16.05 26.55 57.90
N GLY A 271 16.93 26.95 56.97
CA GLY A 271 18.39 26.95 57.15
C GLY A 271 19.02 28.31 57.49
N SER A 272 18.22 29.36 57.68
CA SER A 272 18.69 30.74 57.89
C SER A 272 18.23 31.29 59.24
N GLU A 273 18.62 30.62 60.34
CA GLU A 273 18.67 31.28 61.65
C GLU A 273 20.14 31.51 62.07
N PRO A 274 20.44 32.68 62.67
CA PRO A 274 21.78 33.26 62.81
C PRO A 274 22.72 32.62 63.84
#